data_AF-A0A7Y7C8E2-F1
#
_entry.id   AF-A0A7Y7C8E2-F1
#
_cell.length_a   1.000
_cell.length_b   1.000
_cell.length_c   1.000
_cell.angle_alpha   90.00
_cell.angle_beta   90.00
_cell.angle_gamma   90.00
#
_symmetry.space_group_name_H-M   'P 1'
#
loop_
_entity.id
_entity.type
_entity.pdbx_description
1 polymer ?
#
loop_
_entity_poly.entity_id
_entity_poly.type
_entity_poly.pdbx_seq_one_letter_code
_entity_poly.pdbx_strand_id
1 'polypeptide(L)'
;MSTPNDILLDLFGDYRAEWRSNLFGSLFIQPPYFSELESIRPCVLFGGRGTGKTTALRSLRFDAAYERMVRTGTHGKIPYLGIYVRINKNRVNGFKDSHQPPDVWSKVFAHYINLLIALEFARLIEWLETGEQWIAFTSEELSETSRSLGLAAPKNIKTLKQLISQAIIDLEMFINNPHRTDIPLLSMAEAPIRHFATAIASRPECDHRNIFCCIDEYENLSPDQQAIVNTYIKHSEPPLSYKIGVRRNGLKTRQTIDQHDLLRAPDDYNEIDISAELARHFAIEVVEQRLRLAAQKDATIPTSMAELLPELSRKEEAKRLGAGAIAASVVSELEHQNPSLGKWARNLGVDAYFIRYCAEMDDETAIDVAHKWINDPTYGENRLNNYGYSSLFWLSKGRKGARIRKYYCGSDTFITLASGNIRYLLHLIDESVSTHFASAGTKAAKRVTLDPINQTEAAKAVGKKRLDQLEGLTEKGIELKRLVLAIGKVFFEYARSPIGHAPEIASFVLTGTPDARASMSQLLNDGVAHLAFEVSPRTKATTESEMKDDEYRLHPIFSPFFEFSHRRKRRATFSADTLLSIQTKPQWAIQQLMAGRSQVAPDELPEQLALFEQFFSGGHNEI
;
A
#
# COMPACT_ATOMS: atom_id res chain seq x y z
N MET A 1 -11.61 31.77 11.19
CA MET A 1 -11.14 31.29 9.87
C MET A 1 -10.24 30.09 10.14
N SER A 2 -10.42 28.98 9.44
CA SER A 2 -9.51 27.83 9.54
C SER A 2 -8.13 28.24 9.05
N THR A 3 -7.08 27.86 9.76
CA THR A 3 -5.70 28.15 9.33
C THR A 3 -5.29 27.22 8.18
N PRO A 4 -4.23 27.54 7.39
CA PRO A 4 -3.69 26.62 6.39
C PRO A 4 -3.39 25.23 6.96
N ASN A 5 -2.91 25.16 8.20
CA ASN A 5 -2.67 23.92 8.93
C ASN A 5 -3.97 23.12 9.08
N ASP A 6 -5.02 23.73 9.64
CA ASP A 6 -6.30 23.06 9.86
C ASP A 6 -6.92 22.56 8.54
N ILE A 7 -6.81 23.34 7.47
CA ILE A 7 -7.33 22.99 6.14
C ILE A 7 -6.58 21.77 5.56
N LEU A 8 -5.25 21.76 5.67
CA LEU A 8 -4.43 20.67 5.15
C LEU A 8 -4.61 19.40 5.99
N LEU A 9 -4.60 19.49 7.32
CA LEU A 9 -4.85 18.35 8.21
C LEU A 9 -6.26 17.77 8.00
N ASP A 10 -7.25 18.62 7.74
CA ASP A 10 -8.58 18.16 7.34
C ASP A 10 -8.49 17.34 6.04
N LEU A 11 -7.89 17.87 4.98
CA LEU A 11 -7.92 17.19 3.68
C LEU A 11 -6.98 15.97 3.55
N PHE A 12 -5.93 15.89 4.37
CA PHE A 12 -4.92 14.83 4.33
C PHE A 12 -4.96 13.84 5.51
N GLY A 13 -5.47 14.24 6.68
CA GLY A 13 -5.37 13.46 7.91
C GLY A 13 -6.29 12.23 8.00
N ASP A 14 -7.43 12.24 7.31
CA ASP A 14 -8.29 11.05 7.27
C ASP A 14 -8.11 10.27 5.96
N TYR A 15 -7.29 9.24 6.06
CA TYR A 15 -6.92 8.37 4.95
C TYR A 15 -7.83 7.14 4.78
N ARG A 16 -8.95 7.04 5.52
CA ARG A 16 -9.97 5.99 5.31
C ARG A 16 -11.20 6.57 4.62
N ALA A 17 -11.47 6.12 3.40
CA ALA A 17 -12.64 6.55 2.62
C ALA A 17 -13.99 6.36 3.36
N GLU A 18 -14.06 5.45 4.32
CA GLU A 18 -15.23 5.15 5.14
C GLU A 18 -15.64 6.32 6.06
N TRP A 19 -14.69 7.16 6.47
CA TRP A 19 -14.89 8.17 7.52
C TRP A 19 -15.19 9.57 6.97
N ARG A 20 -15.13 9.75 5.63
CA ARG A 20 -15.46 11.01 4.92
C ARG A 20 -16.48 10.81 3.79
N SER A 21 -17.69 10.36 4.12
CA SER A 21 -18.76 10.18 3.13
C SER A 21 -19.13 11.48 2.39
N ASN A 22 -19.11 12.62 3.07
CA ASN A 22 -19.48 13.94 2.52
C ASN A 22 -18.46 14.54 1.54
N LEU A 23 -17.21 14.09 1.58
CA LEU A 23 -16.14 14.57 0.69
C LEU A 23 -15.72 13.53 -0.34
N PHE A 24 -16.33 12.33 -0.31
CA PHE A 24 -15.99 11.23 -1.21
C PHE A 24 -16.06 11.67 -2.67
N GLY A 25 -17.19 12.24 -3.11
CA GLY A 25 -17.36 12.72 -4.48
C GLY A 25 -16.33 13.78 -4.90
N SER A 26 -15.96 14.72 -4.03
CA SER A 26 -14.97 15.77 -4.34
C SER A 26 -13.52 15.29 -4.36
N LEU A 27 -13.19 14.25 -3.59
CA LEU A 27 -11.81 13.77 -3.44
C LEU A 27 -11.50 12.56 -4.31
N PHE A 28 -12.54 11.97 -4.92
CA PHE A 28 -12.39 10.81 -5.77
C PHE A 28 -11.71 11.20 -7.09
N ILE A 29 -10.63 10.50 -7.40
CA ILE A 29 -9.99 10.52 -8.71
C ILE A 29 -10.15 9.13 -9.31
N GLN A 30 -10.56 9.07 -10.59
CA GLN A 30 -10.69 7.80 -11.30
C GLN A 30 -9.30 7.16 -11.47
N PRO A 31 -9.08 5.93 -10.97
CA PRO A 31 -7.84 5.22 -11.21
C PRO A 31 -7.69 4.85 -12.70
N PRO A 32 -6.45 4.63 -13.20
CA PRO A 32 -6.23 4.29 -14.61
C PRO A 32 -7.01 3.07 -15.12
N TYR A 33 -7.20 2.07 -14.24
CA TYR A 33 -7.94 0.84 -14.52
C TYR A 33 -9.46 0.95 -14.36
N PHE A 34 -9.99 2.15 -14.10
CA PHE A 34 -11.41 2.30 -13.75
C PHE A 34 -12.34 1.84 -14.88
N SER A 35 -11.98 2.05 -16.15
CA SER A 35 -12.75 1.58 -17.30
C SER A 35 -12.87 0.06 -17.35
N GLU A 36 -11.88 -0.68 -16.84
CA GLU A 36 -11.94 -2.14 -16.76
C GLU A 36 -12.94 -2.60 -15.68
N LEU A 37 -13.05 -1.84 -14.58
CA LEU A 37 -14.07 -2.07 -13.57
C LEU A 37 -15.49 -1.82 -14.11
N GLU A 38 -15.65 -0.84 -15.01
CA GLU A 38 -16.94 -0.50 -15.65
C GLU A 38 -17.34 -1.45 -16.78
N SER A 39 -16.46 -2.40 -17.17
CA SER A 39 -16.80 -3.45 -18.14
C SER A 39 -17.93 -4.36 -17.62
N ILE A 40 -18.72 -4.95 -18.51
CA ILE A 40 -19.75 -5.93 -18.11
C ILE A 40 -19.14 -7.24 -17.60
N ARG A 41 -17.89 -7.56 -17.96
CA ARG A 41 -17.25 -8.79 -17.51
C ARG A 41 -16.97 -8.77 -16.01
N PRO A 42 -17.15 -9.89 -15.28
CA PRO A 42 -16.71 -9.97 -13.89
C PRO A 42 -15.22 -9.66 -13.77
N CYS A 43 -14.81 -9.05 -12.66
CA CYS A 43 -13.40 -8.77 -12.41
C CYS A 43 -13.02 -8.92 -10.95
N VAL A 44 -11.75 -9.27 -10.72
CA VAL A 44 -11.14 -9.37 -9.39
C VAL A 44 -10.01 -8.35 -9.33
N LEU A 45 -10.19 -7.38 -8.43
CA LEU A 45 -9.28 -6.28 -8.16
C LEU A 45 -8.32 -6.65 -7.02
N PHE A 46 -7.08 -6.96 -7.38
CA PHE A 46 -5.99 -7.29 -6.46
C PHE A 46 -5.24 -6.05 -5.99
N GLY A 47 -4.87 -6.02 -4.71
CA GLY A 47 -4.00 -4.96 -4.20
C GLY A 47 -3.75 -5.02 -2.69
N GLY A 48 -2.68 -4.38 -2.22
CA GLY A 48 -2.36 -4.28 -0.80
C GLY A 48 -3.32 -3.41 0.02
N ARG A 49 -3.12 -3.34 1.33
CA ARG A 49 -3.88 -2.41 2.20
C ARG A 49 -3.54 -0.95 1.85
N GLY A 50 -4.54 -0.11 1.57
CA GLY A 50 -4.31 1.32 1.32
C GLY A 50 -4.04 1.72 -0.14
N THR A 51 -4.10 0.77 -1.08
CA THR A 51 -3.95 1.02 -2.53
C THR A 51 -5.18 1.64 -3.20
N GLY A 52 -6.31 1.78 -2.50
CA GLY A 52 -7.53 2.39 -3.04
C GLY A 52 -8.61 1.42 -3.51
N LYS A 53 -8.46 0.09 -3.36
CA LYS A 53 -9.48 -0.92 -3.72
C LYS A 53 -10.90 -0.57 -3.27
N THR A 54 -11.06 -0.39 -1.96
CA THR A 54 -12.34 -0.04 -1.33
C THR A 54 -12.90 1.26 -1.88
N THR A 55 -12.05 2.27 -2.12
CA THR A 55 -12.45 3.54 -2.72
C THR A 55 -12.96 3.33 -4.16
N ALA A 56 -12.26 2.53 -4.97
CA ALA A 56 -12.65 2.23 -6.35
C ALA A 56 -13.99 1.47 -6.40
N LEU A 57 -14.13 0.38 -5.65
CA LEU A 57 -15.37 -0.41 -5.61
C LEU A 57 -16.55 0.38 -5.05
N ARG A 58 -16.35 1.14 -3.96
CA ARG A 58 -17.41 1.98 -3.40
C ARG A 58 -17.85 3.06 -4.38
N SER A 59 -16.96 3.55 -5.24
CA SER A 59 -17.31 4.57 -6.24
C SER A 59 -18.25 4.07 -7.34
N LEU A 60 -18.35 2.74 -7.53
CA LEU A 60 -19.30 2.12 -8.45
C LEU A 60 -20.72 2.06 -7.88
N ARG A 61 -20.89 2.23 -6.57
CA ARG A 61 -22.21 2.21 -5.93
C ARG A 61 -23.06 3.37 -6.46
N PHE A 62 -24.35 3.13 -6.69
CA PHE A 62 -25.28 4.06 -7.34
C PHE A 62 -25.23 5.50 -6.77
N ASP A 63 -25.24 5.64 -5.45
CA ASP A 63 -25.25 6.95 -4.77
C ASP A 63 -23.91 7.68 -4.92
N ALA A 64 -22.80 6.96 -4.75
CA ALA A 64 -21.46 7.48 -4.96
C ALA A 64 -21.18 7.82 -6.44
N ALA A 65 -21.64 7.00 -7.37
CA ALA A 65 -21.52 7.26 -8.81
C ALA A 65 -22.31 8.51 -9.21
N TYR A 66 -23.54 8.64 -8.72
CA TYR A 66 -24.39 9.80 -8.96
C TYR A 66 -23.78 11.08 -8.38
N GLU A 67 -23.29 11.04 -7.14
CA GLU A 67 -22.62 12.18 -6.50
C GLU A 67 -21.41 12.66 -7.32
N ARG A 68 -20.57 11.72 -7.80
CA ARG A 68 -19.41 12.05 -8.65
C ARG A 68 -19.87 12.75 -9.93
N MET A 69 -20.86 12.20 -10.62
CA MET A 69 -21.38 12.74 -11.87
C MET A 69 -21.92 14.17 -11.72
N VAL A 70 -22.71 14.42 -10.66
CA VAL A 70 -23.24 15.76 -10.36
C VAL A 70 -22.12 16.76 -10.08
N ARG A 71 -21.09 16.35 -9.32
CA ARG A 71 -19.97 17.22 -8.97
C ARG A 71 -19.04 17.53 -10.13
N THR A 72 -18.91 16.64 -11.12
CA THR A 72 -18.15 16.91 -12.35
C THR A 72 -18.91 17.77 -13.35
N GLY A 73 -20.14 18.20 -13.03
CA GLY A 73 -21.00 18.95 -13.95
C GLY A 73 -21.57 18.08 -15.07
N THR A 74 -21.51 16.76 -14.92
CA THR A 74 -22.09 15.82 -15.88
C THR A 74 -23.58 15.70 -15.58
N HIS A 75 -24.41 15.94 -16.58
CA HIS A 75 -25.86 15.80 -16.48
C HIS A 75 -26.31 14.49 -17.14
N GLY A 76 -27.30 13.82 -16.55
CA GLY A 76 -27.88 12.59 -17.11
C GLY A 76 -28.12 11.50 -16.07
N LYS A 77 -28.24 10.26 -16.57
CA LYS A 77 -28.30 9.04 -15.75
C LYS A 77 -26.90 8.48 -15.55
N ILE A 78 -26.66 7.84 -14.42
CA ILE A 78 -25.42 7.07 -14.23
C ILE A 78 -25.39 5.90 -15.23
N PRO A 79 -24.23 5.56 -15.83
CA PRO A 79 -24.14 4.58 -16.92
C PRO A 79 -24.32 3.12 -16.46
N TYR A 80 -24.30 2.86 -15.16
CA TYR A 80 -24.48 1.55 -14.54
C TYR A 80 -25.18 1.69 -13.18
N LEU A 81 -25.74 0.59 -12.69
CA LEU A 81 -26.39 0.48 -11.39
C LEU A 81 -25.56 -0.44 -10.49
N GLY A 82 -24.68 0.15 -9.68
CA GLY A 82 -23.82 -0.62 -8.78
C GLY A 82 -24.34 -0.67 -7.35
N ILE A 83 -24.18 -1.82 -6.71
CA ILE A 83 -24.31 -2.01 -5.26
C ILE A 83 -22.97 -2.42 -4.66
N TYR A 84 -22.80 -2.23 -3.35
CA TYR A 84 -21.55 -2.51 -2.65
C TYR A 84 -21.81 -3.21 -1.32
N VAL A 85 -21.19 -4.38 -1.16
CA VAL A 85 -21.19 -5.20 0.06
C VAL A 85 -19.77 -5.35 0.56
N ARG A 86 -19.56 -5.13 1.87
CA ARG A 86 -18.26 -5.37 2.53
C ARG A 86 -18.37 -6.57 3.45
N ILE A 87 -17.50 -7.56 3.26
CA ILE A 87 -17.48 -8.78 4.07
C ILE A 87 -16.93 -8.48 5.47
N ASN A 88 -17.75 -8.71 6.50
CA ASN A 88 -17.32 -8.59 7.88
C ASN A 88 -16.71 -9.90 8.40
N LYS A 89 -15.40 -9.90 8.69
CA LYS A 89 -14.64 -11.06 9.19
C LYS A 89 -15.29 -11.73 10.41
N ASN A 90 -15.78 -10.96 11.38
CA ASN A 90 -16.34 -11.53 12.62
C ASN A 90 -17.64 -12.29 12.35
N ARG A 91 -18.48 -11.78 11.45
CA ARG A 91 -19.74 -12.44 11.10
C ARG A 91 -19.48 -13.73 10.32
N VAL A 92 -18.64 -13.67 9.28
CA VAL A 92 -18.38 -14.86 8.43
C VAL A 92 -17.59 -15.96 9.15
N ASN A 93 -16.86 -15.63 10.21
CA ASN A 93 -16.20 -16.62 11.06
C ASN A 93 -17.18 -17.44 11.92
N GLY A 94 -18.42 -16.99 12.10
CA GLY A 94 -19.44 -17.69 12.89
C GLY A 94 -20.06 -18.91 12.21
N PHE A 95 -19.85 -19.08 10.89
CA PHE A 95 -20.45 -20.16 10.10
C PHE A 95 -19.69 -21.47 10.26
N LYS A 96 -19.55 -21.93 11.52
CA LYS A 96 -18.92 -23.17 11.90
C LYS A 96 -19.44 -23.61 13.26
N ASP A 97 -19.73 -24.90 13.38
CA ASP A 97 -20.01 -25.56 14.65
C ASP A 97 -19.67 -27.05 14.52
N SER A 98 -19.18 -27.67 15.59
CA SER A 98 -18.75 -29.08 15.57
C SER A 98 -19.90 -30.09 15.48
N HIS A 99 -21.14 -29.66 15.70
CA HIS A 99 -22.31 -30.55 15.79
C HIS A 99 -23.22 -30.49 14.57
N GLN A 100 -22.95 -29.59 13.62
CA GLN A 100 -23.67 -29.49 12.34
C GLN A 100 -22.73 -29.88 11.19
N PRO A 101 -23.22 -30.63 10.17
CA PRO A 101 -22.36 -31.00 9.05
C PRO A 101 -21.93 -29.76 8.24
N PRO A 102 -20.74 -29.79 7.59
CA PRO A 102 -20.24 -28.66 6.82
C PRO A 102 -21.16 -28.18 5.69
N ASP A 103 -21.96 -29.07 5.09
CA ASP A 103 -22.87 -28.73 3.98
C ASP A 103 -24.01 -27.79 4.41
N VAL A 104 -24.48 -27.94 5.66
CA VAL A 104 -25.49 -27.06 6.26
C VAL A 104 -24.93 -25.64 6.36
N TRP A 105 -23.70 -25.49 6.87
CA TRP A 105 -23.05 -24.18 7.01
C TRP A 105 -22.80 -23.50 5.67
N SER A 106 -22.48 -24.25 4.62
CA SER A 106 -22.39 -23.72 3.25
C SER A 106 -23.73 -23.16 2.77
N LYS A 107 -24.84 -23.87 2.98
CA LYS A 107 -26.19 -23.38 2.63
C LYS A 107 -26.59 -22.15 3.45
N VAL A 108 -26.30 -22.18 4.76
CA VAL A 108 -26.56 -21.05 5.68
C VAL A 108 -25.77 -19.81 5.27
N PHE A 109 -24.50 -19.98 4.91
CA PHE A 109 -23.67 -18.89 4.38
C PHE A 109 -24.17 -18.37 3.03
N ALA A 110 -24.55 -19.26 2.11
CA ALA A 110 -25.12 -18.87 0.82
C ALA A 110 -26.40 -18.03 1.01
N HIS A 111 -27.27 -18.41 1.95
CA HIS A 111 -28.44 -17.62 2.29
C HIS A 111 -28.07 -16.26 2.93
N TYR A 112 -27.09 -16.24 3.83
CA TYR A 112 -26.61 -14.99 4.44
C TYR A 112 -26.07 -14.00 3.41
N ILE A 113 -25.21 -14.45 2.47
CA ILE A 113 -24.66 -13.54 1.45
C ILE A 113 -25.76 -13.05 0.49
N ASN A 114 -26.73 -13.90 0.16
CA ASN A 114 -27.92 -13.51 -0.59
C ASN A 114 -28.70 -12.41 0.13
N LEU A 115 -28.94 -12.53 1.44
CA LEU A 115 -29.63 -11.50 2.23
C LEU A 115 -28.86 -10.18 2.27
N LEU A 116 -27.52 -10.21 2.42
CA LEU A 116 -26.71 -9.00 2.39
C LEU A 116 -26.79 -8.27 1.05
N ILE A 117 -26.66 -9.01 -0.06
CA ILE A 117 -26.73 -8.46 -1.41
C ILE A 117 -28.15 -7.96 -1.70
N ALA A 118 -29.18 -8.73 -1.33
CA ALA A 118 -30.59 -8.37 -1.44
C ALA A 118 -30.92 -7.06 -0.71
N LEU A 119 -30.32 -6.82 0.46
CA LEU A 119 -30.51 -5.58 1.21
C LEU A 119 -29.98 -4.36 0.44
N GLU A 120 -28.82 -4.48 -0.22
CA GLU A 120 -28.29 -3.39 -1.04
C GLU A 120 -29.08 -3.19 -2.34
N PHE A 121 -29.60 -4.26 -2.96
CA PHE A 121 -30.56 -4.14 -4.06
C PHE A 121 -31.84 -3.42 -3.66
N ALA A 122 -32.37 -3.70 -2.46
CA ALA A 122 -33.54 -3.01 -1.96
C ALA A 122 -33.28 -1.50 -1.76
N ARG A 123 -32.07 -1.13 -1.36
CA ARG A 123 -31.64 0.28 -1.27
C ARG A 123 -31.47 0.93 -2.64
N LEU A 124 -30.95 0.19 -3.62
CA LEU A 124 -30.87 0.65 -5.00
C LEU A 124 -32.27 0.95 -5.55
N ILE A 125 -33.22 0.03 -5.43
CA ILE A 125 -34.60 0.26 -5.89
C ILE A 125 -35.24 1.46 -5.20
N GLU A 126 -35.10 1.59 -3.87
CA GLU A 126 -35.60 2.77 -3.15
C GLU A 126 -34.98 4.08 -3.68
N TRP A 127 -33.70 4.07 -4.05
CA TRP A 127 -33.04 5.21 -4.69
C TRP A 127 -33.51 5.45 -6.14
N LEU A 128 -33.80 4.40 -6.92
CA LEU A 128 -34.35 4.55 -8.26
C LEU A 128 -35.73 5.20 -8.23
N GLU A 129 -36.58 4.80 -7.28
CA GLU A 129 -37.92 5.38 -7.08
C GLU A 129 -37.84 6.84 -6.61
N THR A 130 -36.94 7.16 -5.67
CA THR A 130 -36.90 8.49 -5.03
C THR A 130 -35.95 9.49 -5.70
N GLY A 131 -34.80 9.02 -6.17
CA GLY A 131 -33.72 9.80 -6.77
C GLY A 131 -33.83 9.93 -8.28
N GLU A 132 -34.04 8.82 -9.00
CA GLU A 132 -34.25 8.82 -10.46
C GLU A 132 -35.73 8.89 -10.88
N GLN A 133 -36.66 8.91 -9.92
CA GLN A 133 -38.11 9.02 -10.16
C GLN A 133 -38.69 7.91 -11.04
N TRP A 134 -38.18 6.68 -10.91
CA TRP A 134 -38.77 5.51 -11.57
C TRP A 134 -40.19 5.23 -11.05
N ILE A 135 -41.01 4.58 -11.88
CA ILE A 135 -42.31 4.07 -11.43
C ILE A 135 -42.08 3.04 -10.33
N ALA A 136 -42.78 3.20 -9.20
CA ALA A 136 -42.64 2.32 -8.05
C ALA A 136 -42.82 0.83 -8.42
N PHE A 137 -41.98 -0.02 -7.83
CA PHE A 137 -42.06 -1.46 -8.04
C PHE A 137 -43.30 -2.01 -7.33
N THR A 138 -44.09 -2.78 -8.07
CA THR A 138 -45.31 -3.39 -7.57
C THR A 138 -45.03 -4.52 -6.59
N SER A 139 -46.01 -4.85 -5.75
CA SER A 139 -45.92 -6.01 -4.85
C SER A 139 -45.68 -7.31 -5.61
N GLU A 140 -46.22 -7.45 -6.82
CA GLU A 140 -46.04 -8.63 -7.68
C GLU A 140 -44.58 -8.79 -8.13
N GLU A 141 -43.97 -7.73 -8.67
CA GLU A 141 -42.57 -7.74 -9.11
C GLU A 141 -41.59 -8.02 -7.98
N LEU A 142 -41.91 -7.56 -6.76
CA LEU A 142 -41.09 -7.81 -5.58
C LEU A 142 -41.32 -9.19 -4.95
N SER A 143 -42.43 -9.86 -5.28
CA SER A 143 -42.84 -11.11 -4.65
C SER A 143 -41.97 -12.30 -5.05
N GLU A 144 -41.44 -12.33 -6.28
CA GLU A 144 -40.54 -13.41 -6.72
C GLU A 144 -39.27 -13.45 -5.85
N THR A 145 -38.61 -12.30 -5.73
CA THR A 145 -37.43 -12.13 -4.88
C THR A 145 -37.73 -12.46 -3.43
N SER A 146 -38.85 -11.95 -2.88
CA SER A 146 -39.24 -12.22 -1.51
C SER A 146 -39.45 -13.71 -1.24
N ARG A 147 -40.14 -14.41 -2.14
CA ARG A 147 -40.37 -15.86 -2.03
C ARG A 147 -39.07 -16.65 -2.17
N SER A 148 -38.18 -16.24 -3.07
CA SER A 148 -36.86 -16.85 -3.24
C SER A 148 -36.00 -16.75 -1.98
N LEU A 149 -36.18 -15.70 -1.18
CA LEU A 149 -35.56 -15.52 0.14
C LEU A 149 -36.31 -16.23 1.29
N GLY A 150 -37.45 -16.89 1.03
CA GLY A 150 -38.28 -17.47 2.08
C GLY A 150 -39.04 -16.44 2.92
N LEU A 151 -39.29 -15.23 2.39
CA LEU A 151 -39.92 -14.12 3.08
C LEU A 151 -41.38 -13.90 2.64
N ALA A 152 -42.17 -13.31 3.53
CA ALA A 152 -43.56 -12.95 3.27
C ALA A 152 -43.69 -11.89 2.15
N ALA A 153 -44.79 -11.94 1.38
CA ALA A 153 -45.00 -11.03 0.26
C ALA A 153 -44.98 -9.54 0.70
N PRO A 154 -44.11 -8.69 0.11
CA PRO A 154 -43.97 -7.31 0.52
C PRO A 154 -45.01 -6.43 -0.17
N LYS A 155 -45.48 -5.39 0.51
CA LYS A 155 -46.39 -4.38 -0.08
C LYS A 155 -45.69 -3.42 -1.04
N ASN A 156 -44.41 -3.13 -0.75
CA ASN A 156 -43.56 -2.20 -1.48
C ASN A 156 -42.09 -2.46 -1.11
N ILE A 157 -41.15 -1.75 -1.74
CA ILE A 157 -39.73 -1.95 -1.51
C ILE A 157 -39.31 -1.69 -0.06
N LYS A 158 -39.93 -0.70 0.61
CA LYS A 158 -39.65 -0.38 2.02
C LYS A 158 -40.00 -1.56 2.95
N THR A 159 -41.11 -2.23 2.67
CA THR A 159 -41.53 -3.44 3.41
C THR A 159 -40.58 -4.60 3.14
N LEU A 160 -40.18 -4.82 1.88
CA LEU A 160 -39.21 -5.87 1.54
C LEU A 160 -37.86 -5.64 2.23
N LYS A 161 -37.35 -4.41 2.22
CA LYS A 161 -36.12 -4.00 2.91
C LYS A 161 -36.18 -4.29 4.42
N GLN A 162 -37.33 -4.04 5.06
CA GLN A 162 -37.56 -4.35 6.47
C GLN A 162 -37.55 -5.86 6.72
N LEU A 163 -38.24 -6.65 5.89
CA LEU A 163 -38.25 -8.11 5.99
C LEU A 163 -36.86 -8.73 5.83
N ILE A 164 -36.08 -8.26 4.85
CA ILE A 164 -34.69 -8.70 4.65
C ILE A 164 -33.84 -8.35 5.88
N SER A 165 -34.00 -7.14 6.43
CA SER A 165 -33.27 -6.72 7.62
C SER A 165 -33.58 -7.60 8.84
N GLN A 166 -34.86 -7.98 9.02
CA GLN A 166 -35.27 -8.89 10.08
C GLN A 166 -34.69 -10.29 9.86
N ALA A 167 -34.74 -10.82 8.63
CA ALA A 167 -34.19 -12.13 8.30
C ALA A 167 -32.68 -12.22 8.53
N ILE A 168 -31.93 -11.14 8.29
CA ILE A 168 -30.49 -11.07 8.65
C ILE A 168 -30.31 -11.22 10.16
N ILE A 169 -31.10 -10.50 10.96
CA ILE A 169 -31.04 -10.57 12.43
C ILE A 169 -31.37 -11.99 12.91
N ASP A 170 -32.44 -12.59 12.37
CA ASP A 170 -32.88 -13.93 12.76
C ASP A 170 -31.82 -14.99 12.39
N LEU A 171 -31.19 -14.85 11.22
CA LEU A 171 -30.11 -15.73 10.80
C LEU A 171 -28.85 -15.54 11.65
N GLU A 172 -28.48 -14.31 12.01
CA GLU A 172 -27.36 -14.02 12.92
C GLU A 172 -27.63 -14.61 14.32
N MET A 173 -28.87 -14.55 14.81
CA MET A 173 -29.28 -15.22 16.05
C MET A 173 -29.15 -16.74 15.96
N PHE A 174 -29.52 -17.33 14.82
CA PHE A 174 -29.34 -18.75 14.55
C PHE A 174 -27.86 -19.15 14.53
N ILE A 175 -27.02 -18.41 13.78
CA ILE A 175 -25.58 -18.67 13.68
C ILE A 175 -24.92 -18.68 15.06
N ASN A 176 -25.32 -17.76 15.94
CA ASN A 176 -24.77 -17.68 17.29
C ASN A 176 -25.37 -18.71 18.27
N ASN A 177 -26.53 -19.30 17.95
CA ASN A 177 -27.25 -20.22 18.83
C ASN A 177 -27.83 -21.45 18.06
N PRO A 178 -27.02 -22.20 17.30
CA PRO A 178 -27.52 -23.18 16.31
C PRO A 178 -28.31 -24.35 16.90
N HIS A 179 -28.30 -24.53 18.23
CA HIS A 179 -29.03 -25.59 18.95
C HIS A 179 -30.26 -25.08 19.71
N ARG A 180 -30.50 -23.77 19.74
CA ARG A 180 -31.61 -23.15 20.49
C ARG A 180 -32.66 -22.52 19.59
N THR A 181 -32.39 -22.47 18.30
CA THR A 181 -33.20 -21.82 17.28
C THR A 181 -33.33 -22.74 16.08
N ASP A 182 -34.51 -22.77 15.47
CA ASP A 182 -34.73 -23.50 14.22
C ASP A 182 -33.93 -22.87 13.07
N ILE A 183 -33.51 -23.70 12.12
CA ILE A 183 -32.85 -23.24 10.91
C ILE A 183 -33.87 -22.44 10.08
N PRO A 184 -33.58 -21.18 9.70
CA PRO A 184 -34.44 -20.42 8.80
C PRO A 184 -34.58 -21.10 7.44
N LEU A 185 -35.63 -20.75 6.68
CA LEU A 185 -35.73 -21.18 5.29
C LEU A 185 -34.56 -20.60 4.48
N LEU A 186 -33.76 -21.47 3.89
CA LEU A 186 -32.54 -21.07 3.18
C LEU A 186 -32.82 -20.94 1.69
N SER A 187 -32.38 -19.83 1.11
CA SER A 187 -32.47 -19.58 -0.32
C SER A 187 -31.40 -20.35 -1.09
N MET A 188 -31.69 -20.67 -2.36
CA MET A 188 -30.66 -21.17 -3.28
C MET A 188 -29.59 -20.11 -3.51
N ALA A 189 -28.35 -20.55 -3.71
CA ALA A 189 -27.22 -19.67 -3.97
C ALA A 189 -27.51 -18.79 -5.20
N GLU A 190 -27.28 -17.48 -5.10
CA GLU A 190 -27.45 -16.46 -6.15
C GLU A 190 -28.90 -16.20 -6.66
N ALA A 191 -29.81 -17.16 -6.56
CA ALA A 191 -31.15 -17.04 -7.16
C ALA A 191 -31.93 -15.75 -6.78
N PRO A 192 -32.03 -15.34 -5.49
CA PRO A 192 -32.69 -14.08 -5.12
C PRO A 192 -32.06 -12.83 -5.74
N ILE A 193 -30.75 -12.85 -5.93
CA ILE A 193 -29.98 -11.75 -6.50
C ILE A 193 -30.34 -11.58 -7.98
N ARG A 194 -30.45 -12.71 -8.69
CA ARG A 194 -30.89 -12.75 -10.09
C ARG A 194 -32.31 -12.21 -10.25
N HIS A 195 -33.24 -12.60 -9.38
CA HIS A 195 -34.62 -12.04 -9.43
C HIS A 195 -34.62 -10.52 -9.30
N PHE A 196 -33.82 -9.94 -8.39
CA PHE A 196 -33.66 -8.48 -8.31
C PHE A 196 -33.10 -7.87 -9.59
N ALA A 197 -32.01 -8.44 -10.12
CA ALA A 197 -31.37 -7.93 -11.33
C ALA A 197 -32.33 -7.98 -12.53
N THR A 198 -33.07 -9.08 -12.70
CA THR A 198 -34.08 -9.24 -13.74
C THR A 198 -35.23 -8.26 -13.58
N ALA A 199 -35.75 -8.06 -12.36
CA ALA A 199 -36.83 -7.10 -12.10
C ALA A 199 -36.41 -5.66 -12.43
N ILE A 200 -35.16 -5.28 -12.14
CA ILE A 200 -34.63 -3.96 -12.50
C ILE A 200 -34.45 -3.85 -14.02
N ALA A 201 -33.89 -4.87 -14.66
CA ALA A 201 -33.58 -4.83 -16.09
C ALA A 201 -34.80 -4.95 -17.01
N SER A 202 -35.91 -5.52 -16.53
CA SER A 202 -37.16 -5.56 -17.28
C SER A 202 -37.86 -4.20 -17.37
N ARG A 203 -37.45 -3.22 -16.55
CA ARG A 203 -38.00 -1.87 -16.58
C ARG A 203 -37.40 -1.04 -17.74
N PRO A 204 -38.25 -0.38 -18.56
CA PRO A 204 -37.77 0.52 -19.61
C PRO A 204 -36.82 1.62 -19.09
N GLU A 205 -37.03 2.09 -17.85
CA GLU A 205 -36.21 3.11 -17.21
C GLU A 205 -34.75 2.69 -16.98
N CYS A 206 -34.48 1.38 -16.96
CA CYS A 206 -33.15 0.80 -16.82
C CYS A 206 -32.26 1.14 -18.02
N ASP A 207 -32.84 1.22 -19.23
CA ASP A 207 -32.14 1.65 -20.46
C ASP A 207 -30.84 0.86 -20.71
N HIS A 208 -30.92 -0.47 -20.61
CA HIS A 208 -29.80 -1.40 -20.81
C HIS A 208 -28.56 -1.16 -19.93
N ARG A 209 -28.71 -0.45 -18.80
CA ARG A 209 -27.60 -0.23 -17.85
C ARG A 209 -27.16 -1.53 -17.20
N ASN A 210 -25.84 -1.71 -17.12
CA ASN A 210 -25.24 -2.84 -16.42
C ASN A 210 -25.50 -2.76 -14.92
N ILE A 211 -25.67 -3.91 -14.28
CA ILE A 211 -25.87 -4.03 -12.84
C ILE A 211 -24.62 -4.63 -12.22
N PHE A 212 -23.98 -3.91 -11.30
CA PHE A 212 -22.74 -4.34 -10.66
C PHE A 212 -22.96 -4.74 -9.21
N CYS A 213 -22.57 -5.96 -8.85
CA CYS A 213 -22.47 -6.40 -7.46
C CYS A 213 -21.02 -6.33 -7.00
N CYS A 214 -20.66 -5.27 -6.27
CA CYS A 214 -19.32 -5.10 -5.73
C CYS A 214 -19.20 -5.79 -4.37
N ILE A 215 -18.24 -6.71 -4.22
CA ILE A 215 -17.95 -7.41 -2.96
C ILE A 215 -16.52 -7.09 -2.53
N ASP A 216 -16.36 -6.45 -1.39
CA ASP A 216 -15.06 -6.03 -0.85
C ASP A 216 -14.66 -6.85 0.39
N GLU A 217 -13.36 -6.87 0.69
CA GLU A 217 -12.73 -7.72 1.71
C GLU A 217 -12.98 -9.22 1.53
N TYR A 218 -12.92 -9.68 0.28
CA TYR A 218 -13.08 -11.09 -0.09
C TYR A 218 -12.13 -12.05 0.66
N GLU A 219 -10.94 -11.57 1.05
CA GLU A 219 -9.97 -12.34 1.82
C GLU A 219 -10.46 -12.79 3.21
N ASN A 220 -11.54 -12.20 3.72
CA ASN A 220 -12.12 -12.55 5.01
C ASN A 220 -12.85 -13.91 4.97
N LEU A 221 -13.31 -14.34 3.79
CA LEU A 221 -14.06 -15.60 3.61
C LEU A 221 -13.16 -16.83 3.79
N SER A 222 -13.68 -17.91 4.37
CA SER A 222 -13.02 -19.22 4.38
C SER A 222 -12.94 -19.81 2.96
N PRO A 223 -12.12 -20.86 2.69
CA PRO A 223 -12.11 -21.52 1.39
C PRO A 223 -13.50 -21.99 0.93
N ASP A 224 -14.30 -22.60 1.81
CA ASP A 224 -15.65 -23.07 1.47
C ASP A 224 -16.61 -21.91 1.14
N GLN A 225 -16.48 -20.79 1.86
CA GLN A 225 -17.27 -19.58 1.60
C GLN A 225 -16.84 -18.89 0.30
N GLN A 226 -15.53 -18.88 0.00
CA GLN A 226 -15.01 -18.41 -1.27
C GLN A 226 -15.54 -19.26 -2.43
N ALA A 227 -15.64 -20.58 -2.25
CA ALA A 227 -16.20 -21.45 -3.28
C ALA A 227 -17.64 -21.09 -3.67
N ILE A 228 -18.45 -20.65 -2.70
CA ILE A 228 -19.82 -20.18 -2.93
C ILE A 228 -19.84 -18.89 -3.75
N VAL A 229 -19.03 -17.90 -3.39
CA VAL A 229 -18.96 -16.64 -4.15
C VAL A 229 -18.30 -16.85 -5.53
N ASN A 230 -17.33 -17.76 -5.65
CA ASN A 230 -16.73 -18.16 -6.92
C ASN A 230 -17.79 -18.73 -7.88
N THR A 231 -18.77 -19.50 -7.38
CA THR A 231 -19.93 -19.95 -8.18
C THR A 231 -20.71 -18.76 -8.73
N TYR A 232 -20.87 -17.68 -7.96
CA TYR A 232 -21.65 -16.50 -8.40
C TYR A 232 -20.92 -15.77 -9.53
N ILE A 233 -19.60 -15.62 -9.40
CA ILE A 233 -18.74 -15.02 -10.42
C ILE A 233 -18.76 -15.86 -11.69
N LYS A 234 -18.63 -17.19 -11.56
CA LYS A 234 -18.54 -18.09 -12.70
C LYS A 234 -19.81 -18.14 -13.55
N HIS A 235 -20.98 -18.13 -12.90
CA HIS A 235 -22.28 -18.13 -13.58
C HIS A 235 -22.88 -16.72 -13.72
N SER A 236 -22.05 -15.69 -13.62
CA SER A 236 -22.44 -14.32 -13.89
C SER A 236 -22.78 -14.16 -15.37
N GLU A 237 -23.93 -13.56 -15.65
CA GLU A 237 -24.36 -13.22 -17.00
C GLU A 237 -25.09 -11.87 -17.02
N PRO A 238 -25.07 -11.15 -18.15
CA PRO A 238 -25.80 -9.89 -18.29
C PRO A 238 -27.27 -10.03 -17.86
N PRO A 239 -27.81 -9.05 -17.13
CA PRO A 239 -27.24 -7.73 -16.84
C PRO A 239 -26.35 -7.67 -15.58
N LEU A 240 -26.17 -8.78 -14.85
CA LEU A 240 -25.49 -8.83 -13.55
C LEU A 240 -24.00 -9.18 -13.70
N SER A 241 -23.14 -8.38 -13.08
CA SER A 241 -21.69 -8.59 -13.08
C SER A 241 -21.10 -8.40 -11.68
N TYR A 242 -20.14 -9.25 -11.32
CA TYR A 242 -19.48 -9.22 -10.01
C TYR A 242 -18.13 -8.50 -10.05
N LYS A 243 -17.91 -7.58 -9.09
CA LYS A 243 -16.69 -6.79 -8.94
C LYS A 243 -16.07 -7.07 -7.58
N ILE A 244 -15.01 -7.87 -7.54
CA ILE A 244 -14.47 -8.41 -6.28
C ILE A 244 -13.21 -7.68 -5.87
N GLY A 245 -13.16 -7.17 -4.64
CA GLY A 245 -11.97 -6.59 -4.02
C GLY A 245 -11.29 -7.60 -3.13
N VAL A 246 -10.02 -7.89 -3.41
CA VAL A 246 -9.24 -8.89 -2.66
C VAL A 246 -7.83 -8.40 -2.37
N ARG A 247 -7.29 -8.76 -1.20
CA ARG A 247 -5.86 -8.58 -0.93
C ARG A 247 -4.99 -9.49 -1.80
N ARG A 248 -3.73 -9.12 -1.97
CA ARG A 248 -2.71 -10.05 -2.48
C ARG A 248 -2.72 -11.32 -1.64
N ASN A 249 -2.70 -12.49 -2.29
CA ASN A 249 -2.83 -13.82 -1.68
C ASN A 249 -4.14 -14.05 -0.90
N GLY A 250 -5.15 -13.20 -1.08
CA GLY A 250 -6.44 -13.33 -0.42
C GLY A 250 -7.40 -14.34 -1.07
N LEU A 251 -7.09 -14.77 -2.30
CA LEU A 251 -7.78 -15.86 -3.00
C LEU A 251 -7.25 -17.19 -2.47
N LYS A 252 -7.98 -17.82 -1.55
CA LYS A 252 -7.59 -19.04 -0.83
C LYS A 252 -7.95 -20.30 -1.62
N THR A 253 -8.97 -20.23 -2.48
CA THR A 253 -9.36 -21.31 -3.39
C THR A 253 -9.90 -20.76 -4.70
N ARG A 254 -9.73 -21.54 -5.76
CA ARG A 254 -10.37 -21.33 -7.06
C ARG A 254 -11.58 -22.24 -7.29
N GLN A 255 -11.87 -23.15 -6.37
CA GLN A 255 -13.02 -24.05 -6.51
C GLN A 255 -14.34 -23.29 -6.50
N THR A 256 -15.34 -23.82 -7.21
CA THR A 256 -16.74 -23.46 -7.01
C THR A 256 -17.39 -24.42 -6.01
N ILE A 257 -18.70 -24.30 -5.75
CA ILE A 257 -19.44 -25.31 -4.97
C ILE A 257 -19.29 -26.72 -5.56
N ASP A 258 -19.18 -26.85 -6.89
CA ASP A 258 -18.74 -28.09 -7.53
C ASP A 258 -17.22 -28.17 -7.52
N GLN A 259 -16.67 -29.09 -6.73
CA GLN A 259 -15.22 -29.26 -6.57
C GLN A 259 -14.47 -29.62 -7.86
N HIS A 260 -15.18 -30.11 -8.88
CA HIS A 260 -14.61 -30.42 -10.19
C HIS A 260 -14.54 -29.20 -11.10
N ASP A 261 -15.18 -28.10 -10.70
CA ASP A 261 -15.23 -26.86 -11.44
C ASP A 261 -14.41 -25.76 -10.74
N LEU A 262 -13.60 -25.07 -11.54
CA LEU A 262 -12.64 -24.08 -11.07
C LEU A 262 -12.91 -22.73 -11.75
N LEU A 263 -12.88 -21.66 -10.96
CA LEU A 263 -12.88 -20.29 -11.43
C LEU A 263 -11.52 -19.96 -12.07
N ARG A 264 -11.53 -19.53 -13.33
CA ARG A 264 -10.33 -19.29 -14.15
C ARG A 264 -10.31 -17.89 -14.72
N ALA A 265 -9.16 -17.23 -14.61
CA ALA A 265 -8.84 -16.05 -15.40
C ALA A 265 -8.10 -16.46 -16.70
N PRO A 266 -8.31 -15.78 -17.84
CA PRO A 266 -9.27 -14.70 -18.02
C PRO A 266 -10.71 -15.19 -18.23
N ASP A 267 -10.94 -16.46 -18.57
CA ASP A 267 -12.21 -16.99 -19.09
C ASP A 267 -13.46 -16.55 -18.29
N ASP A 268 -13.47 -16.77 -16.98
CA ASP A 268 -14.58 -16.47 -16.08
C ASP A 268 -14.54 -15.01 -15.56
N TYR A 269 -13.36 -14.40 -15.44
CA TYR A 269 -13.19 -13.03 -14.91
C TYR A 269 -11.87 -12.37 -15.34
N ASN A 270 -11.83 -11.05 -15.35
CA ASN A 270 -10.61 -10.26 -15.55
C ASN A 270 -9.85 -10.03 -14.22
N GLU A 271 -8.53 -10.22 -14.23
CA GLU A 271 -7.65 -9.85 -13.12
C GLU A 271 -7.12 -8.42 -13.30
N ILE A 272 -7.27 -7.59 -12.28
CA ILE A 272 -6.77 -6.20 -12.26
C ILE A 272 -5.83 -6.06 -11.06
N ASP A 273 -4.53 -5.85 -11.27
CA ASP A 273 -3.56 -5.62 -10.18
C ASP A 273 -3.23 -4.13 -10.07
N ILE A 274 -3.79 -3.50 -9.02
CA ILE A 274 -3.60 -2.07 -8.76
C ILE A 274 -2.13 -1.69 -8.72
N SER A 275 -1.27 -2.52 -8.14
CA SER A 275 0.14 -2.15 -7.95
C SER A 275 0.93 -2.07 -9.25
N ALA A 276 0.53 -2.84 -10.28
CA ALA A 276 1.11 -2.76 -11.61
C ALA A 276 0.57 -1.56 -12.39
N GLU A 277 -0.65 -1.13 -12.08
CA GLU A 277 -1.40 -0.14 -12.86
C GLU A 277 -1.44 1.26 -12.22
N LEU A 278 -1.07 1.40 -10.93
CA LEU A 278 -1.08 2.68 -10.23
C LEU A 278 0.11 3.54 -10.68
N ALA A 279 -0.10 4.28 -11.76
CA ALA A 279 0.90 5.19 -12.31
C ALA A 279 1.21 6.35 -11.35
N ARG A 280 2.46 6.83 -11.38
CA ARG A 280 2.92 8.07 -10.72
C ARG A 280 1.93 9.23 -10.89
N HIS A 281 1.37 9.38 -12.09
CA HIS A 281 0.38 10.42 -12.41
C HIS A 281 -0.88 10.35 -11.54
N PHE A 282 -1.41 9.15 -11.28
CA PHE A 282 -2.60 9.00 -10.43
C PHE A 282 -2.31 9.46 -8.99
N ALA A 283 -1.16 9.10 -8.44
CA ALA A 283 -0.77 9.50 -7.09
C ALA A 283 -0.66 11.03 -6.95
N ILE A 284 -0.10 11.70 -7.96
CA ILE A 284 -0.02 13.16 -8.02
C ILE A 284 -1.42 13.77 -8.09
N GLU A 285 -2.28 13.29 -8.99
CA GLU A 285 -3.64 13.83 -9.17
C GLU A 285 -4.49 13.72 -7.89
N VAL A 286 -4.34 12.62 -7.15
CA VAL A 286 -4.99 12.43 -5.83
C VAL A 286 -4.57 13.51 -4.83
N VAL A 287 -3.29 13.89 -4.82
CA VAL A 287 -2.75 14.93 -3.93
C VAL A 287 -3.16 16.32 -4.43
N GLU A 288 -3.00 16.59 -5.71
CA GLU A 288 -3.29 17.91 -6.30
C GLU A 288 -4.80 18.24 -6.28
N GLN A 289 -5.68 17.25 -6.35
CA GLN A 289 -7.12 17.45 -6.12
C GLN A 289 -7.40 17.96 -4.70
N ARG A 290 -6.73 17.40 -3.68
CA ARG A 290 -6.84 17.88 -2.29
C ARG A 290 -6.31 19.30 -2.17
N LEU A 291 -5.17 19.57 -2.80
CA LEU A 291 -4.55 20.89 -2.79
C LEU A 291 -5.40 21.94 -3.51
N ARG A 292 -6.07 21.61 -4.61
CA ARG A 292 -7.02 22.50 -5.28
C ARG A 292 -8.20 22.87 -4.37
N LEU A 293 -8.77 21.89 -3.66
CA LEU A 293 -9.83 22.14 -2.68
C LEU A 293 -9.34 22.96 -1.48
N ALA A 294 -8.09 22.74 -1.05
CA ALA A 294 -7.45 23.52 0.01
C ALA A 294 -7.24 24.98 -0.42
N ALA A 295 -6.73 25.19 -1.63
CA ALA A 295 -6.45 26.51 -2.21
C ALA A 295 -7.71 27.37 -2.40
N GLN A 296 -8.87 26.75 -2.62
CA GLN A 296 -10.16 27.45 -2.63
C GLN A 296 -10.52 28.04 -1.25
N LYS A 297 -10.05 27.44 -0.16
CA LYS A 297 -10.27 27.92 1.22
C LYS A 297 -9.19 28.90 1.66
N ASP A 298 -7.96 28.73 1.19
CA ASP A 298 -6.82 29.62 1.47
C ASP A 298 -5.83 29.65 0.30
N ALA A 299 -5.70 30.82 -0.34
CA ALA A 299 -4.85 31.01 -1.52
C ALA A 299 -3.33 30.88 -1.26
N THR A 300 -2.89 30.84 0.01
CA THR A 300 -1.48 30.58 0.34
C THR A 300 -1.11 29.10 0.14
N ILE A 301 -2.08 28.20 0.07
CA ILE A 301 -1.84 26.77 -0.16
C ILE A 301 -1.58 26.55 -1.66
N PRO A 302 -0.46 25.91 -2.05
CA PRO A 302 -0.19 25.63 -3.45
C PRO A 302 -1.17 24.60 -4.01
N THR A 303 -1.37 24.59 -5.32
CA THR A 303 -2.18 23.57 -6.02
C THR A 303 -1.34 22.41 -6.55
N SER A 304 -0.01 22.59 -6.64
CA SER A 304 0.90 21.55 -7.10
C SER A 304 1.60 20.85 -5.95
N MET A 305 1.74 19.53 -6.07
CA MET A 305 2.47 18.70 -5.12
C MET A 305 3.95 19.10 -5.04
N ALA A 306 4.57 19.47 -6.16
CA ALA A 306 5.98 19.86 -6.21
C ALA A 306 6.28 21.18 -5.47
N GLU A 307 5.31 22.11 -5.47
CA GLU A 307 5.43 23.37 -4.73
C GLU A 307 5.25 23.18 -3.22
N LEU A 308 4.40 22.22 -2.82
CA LEU A 308 4.23 21.83 -1.43
C LEU A 308 5.45 21.07 -0.90
N LEU A 309 5.96 20.12 -1.70
CA LEU A 309 7.05 19.19 -1.36
C LEU A 309 8.27 19.47 -2.25
N PRO A 310 9.07 20.50 -1.93
CA PRO A 310 10.25 20.83 -2.71
C PRO A 310 11.27 19.69 -2.67
N GLU A 311 11.90 19.44 -3.82
CA GLU A 311 12.97 18.45 -3.96
C GLU A 311 14.34 19.10 -3.71
N LEU A 312 15.34 18.26 -3.45
CA LEU A 312 16.74 18.68 -3.40
C LEU A 312 17.51 18.00 -4.52
N SER A 313 18.28 18.78 -5.28
CA SER A 313 19.30 18.21 -6.15
C SER A 313 20.38 17.49 -5.31
N ARG A 314 21.08 16.53 -5.92
CA ARG A 314 22.21 15.84 -5.26
C ARG A 314 23.23 16.83 -4.67
N LYS A 315 23.53 17.90 -5.40
CA LYS A 315 24.51 18.92 -4.97
C LYS A 315 24.00 19.71 -3.77
N GLU A 316 22.73 20.11 -3.75
CA GLU A 316 22.12 20.82 -2.62
C GLU A 316 22.04 19.92 -1.39
N GLU A 317 21.62 18.67 -1.57
CA GLU A 317 21.61 17.69 -0.49
C GLU A 317 23.02 17.47 0.07
N ALA A 318 24.03 17.21 -0.77
CA ALA A 318 25.41 17.04 -0.34
C ALA A 318 25.91 18.25 0.48
N LYS A 319 25.63 19.48 0.03
CA LYS A 319 25.96 20.70 0.77
C LYS A 319 25.31 20.72 2.16
N ARG A 320 24.00 20.46 2.25
CA ARG A 320 23.28 20.39 3.54
C ARG A 320 23.78 19.25 4.43
N LEU A 321 24.27 18.17 3.83
CA LEU A 321 24.89 17.04 4.50
C LEU A 321 26.36 17.29 4.88
N GLY A 322 26.89 18.50 4.68
CA GLY A 322 28.22 18.88 5.16
C GLY A 322 29.37 18.54 4.20
N ALA A 323 29.07 18.12 2.97
CA ALA A 323 30.07 17.82 1.96
C ALA A 323 31.04 18.97 1.68
N GLY A 324 30.64 20.22 1.93
CA GLY A 324 31.49 21.39 1.73
C GLY A 324 32.79 21.34 2.55
N ALA A 325 32.74 20.85 3.80
CA ALA A 325 33.93 20.74 4.64
C ALA A 325 34.90 19.67 4.11
N ILE A 326 34.37 18.53 3.65
CA ILE A 326 35.16 17.44 3.06
C ILE A 326 35.76 17.89 1.72
N ALA A 327 34.97 18.56 0.88
CA ALA A 327 35.43 19.13 -0.38
C ALA A 327 36.58 20.13 -0.17
N ALA A 328 36.48 21.02 0.83
CA ALA A 328 37.53 21.97 1.16
C ALA A 328 38.81 21.25 1.66
N SER A 329 38.66 20.22 2.49
CA SER A 329 39.78 19.38 2.95
C SER A 329 40.50 18.68 1.80
N VAL A 330 39.75 18.06 0.87
CA VAL A 330 40.32 17.42 -0.33
C VAL A 330 41.04 18.43 -1.22
N VAL A 331 40.44 19.61 -1.46
CA VAL A 331 41.08 20.68 -2.24
C VAL A 331 42.41 21.11 -1.61
N SER A 332 42.44 21.32 -0.29
CA SER A 332 43.66 21.71 0.42
C SER A 332 44.74 20.64 0.36
N GLU A 333 44.38 19.36 0.50
CA GLU A 333 45.30 18.23 0.38
C GLU A 333 45.93 18.17 -1.01
N LEU A 334 45.10 18.27 -2.06
CA LEU A 334 45.57 18.23 -3.44
C LEU A 334 46.41 19.46 -3.81
N GLU A 335 46.05 20.65 -3.30
CA GLU A 335 46.82 21.88 -3.54
C GLU A 335 48.21 21.84 -2.90
N HIS A 336 48.33 21.29 -1.68
CA HIS A 336 49.61 21.12 -1.01
C HIS A 336 50.54 20.19 -1.81
N GLN A 337 49.99 19.15 -2.45
CA GLN A 337 50.78 18.23 -3.26
C GLN A 337 51.10 18.80 -4.64
N ASN A 338 50.13 19.48 -5.27
CA ASN A 338 50.31 20.14 -6.57
C ASN A 338 49.26 21.27 -6.75
N PRO A 339 49.69 22.54 -6.90
CA PRO A 339 48.77 23.66 -7.09
C PRO A 339 47.80 23.51 -8.26
N SER A 340 48.19 22.81 -9.33
CA SER A 340 47.31 22.57 -10.48
C SER A 340 46.17 21.60 -10.16
N LEU A 341 46.44 20.56 -9.36
CA LEU A 341 45.43 19.62 -8.86
C LEU A 341 44.44 20.32 -7.93
N GLY A 342 44.94 21.16 -7.01
CA GLY A 342 44.09 21.97 -6.14
C GLY A 342 43.14 22.89 -6.92
N LYS A 343 43.64 23.57 -7.97
CA LYS A 343 42.83 24.40 -8.85
C LYS A 343 41.77 23.58 -9.60
N TRP A 344 42.12 22.41 -10.12
CA TRP A 344 41.17 21.51 -10.77
C TRP A 344 40.06 21.06 -9.81
N ALA A 345 40.43 20.61 -8.60
CA ALA A 345 39.46 20.15 -7.60
C ALA A 345 38.50 21.27 -7.17
N ARG A 346 38.97 22.53 -7.07
CA ARG A 346 38.10 23.69 -6.81
C ARG A 346 37.01 23.86 -7.86
N ASN A 347 37.30 23.59 -9.13
CA ASN A 347 36.33 23.74 -10.22
C ASN A 347 35.19 22.71 -10.13
N LEU A 348 35.38 21.58 -9.43
CA LEU A 348 34.32 20.62 -9.13
C LEU A 348 33.30 21.16 -8.10
N GLY A 349 33.67 22.21 -7.36
CA GLY A 349 32.84 22.79 -6.29
C GLY A 349 32.60 21.78 -5.17
N VAL A 350 31.33 21.61 -4.77
CA VAL A 350 31.00 20.64 -3.71
C VAL A 350 31.41 19.22 -4.10
N ASP A 351 31.37 18.84 -5.38
CA ASP A 351 31.64 17.48 -5.83
C ASP A 351 33.07 16.99 -5.55
N ALA A 352 34.00 17.87 -5.18
CA ALA A 352 35.32 17.47 -4.73
C ALA A 352 35.28 16.50 -3.51
N TYR A 353 34.20 16.51 -2.70
CA TYR A 353 34.04 15.51 -1.63
C TYR A 353 34.04 14.07 -2.17
N PHE A 354 33.57 13.88 -3.41
CA PHE A 354 33.39 12.57 -4.03
C PHE A 354 34.74 11.88 -4.31
N ILE A 355 35.83 12.65 -4.45
CA ILE A 355 37.19 12.10 -4.56
C ILE A 355 37.52 11.29 -3.30
N ARG A 356 37.19 11.79 -2.11
CA ARG A 356 37.40 11.07 -0.85
C ARG A 356 36.57 9.79 -0.79
N TYR A 357 35.32 9.86 -1.23
CA TYR A 357 34.44 8.69 -1.31
C TYR A 357 35.04 7.60 -2.21
N CYS A 358 35.51 7.97 -3.41
CA CYS A 358 36.17 7.04 -4.33
C CYS A 358 37.48 6.48 -3.76
N ALA A 359 38.28 7.32 -3.10
CA ALA A 359 39.53 6.92 -2.45
C ALA A 359 39.27 5.85 -1.38
N GLU A 360 38.27 6.03 -0.53
CA GLU A 360 37.88 5.02 0.47
C GLU A 360 37.31 3.75 -0.18
N MET A 361 36.56 3.88 -1.28
CA MET A 361 35.97 2.74 -1.99
C MET A 361 37.03 1.82 -2.61
N ASP A 362 38.07 2.39 -3.20
CA ASP A 362 39.11 1.65 -3.93
C ASP A 362 40.35 1.35 -3.05
N ASP A 363 40.37 1.80 -1.80
CA ASP A 363 41.55 1.77 -0.89
C ASP A 363 42.76 2.50 -1.50
N GLU A 364 42.52 3.71 -2.01
CA GLU A 364 43.49 4.56 -2.70
C GLU A 364 43.64 5.93 -2.04
N THR A 365 44.65 6.70 -2.44
CA THR A 365 44.79 8.09 -1.97
C THR A 365 43.91 9.05 -2.78
N ALA A 366 43.62 10.23 -2.22
CA ALA A 366 42.86 11.25 -2.94
C ALA A 366 43.58 11.74 -4.22
N ILE A 367 44.92 11.75 -4.20
CA ILE A 367 45.72 12.15 -5.37
C ILE A 367 45.66 11.11 -6.50
N ASP A 368 45.66 9.81 -6.18
CA ASP A 368 45.56 8.75 -7.19
C ASP A 368 44.22 8.84 -7.93
N VAL A 369 43.13 9.01 -7.19
CA VAL A 369 41.78 9.20 -7.75
C VAL A 369 41.72 10.48 -8.58
N ALA A 370 42.32 11.59 -8.11
CA ALA A 370 42.37 12.84 -8.85
C ALA A 370 43.12 12.69 -10.18
N HIS A 371 44.26 12.00 -10.19
CA HIS A 371 45.01 11.72 -11.40
C HIS A 371 44.22 10.87 -12.40
N LYS A 372 43.54 9.81 -11.93
CA LYS A 372 42.68 8.99 -12.80
C LYS A 372 41.58 9.83 -13.45
N TRP A 373 40.92 10.69 -12.68
CA TRP A 373 39.84 11.53 -13.18
C TRP A 373 40.34 12.62 -14.13
N ILE A 374 41.51 13.21 -13.90
CA ILE A 374 42.10 14.19 -14.83
C ILE A 374 42.52 13.53 -16.14
N ASN A 375 43.17 12.36 -16.06
CA ASN A 375 43.64 11.62 -17.22
C ASN A 375 42.48 11.06 -18.05
N ASP A 376 41.38 10.69 -17.40
CA ASP A 376 40.14 10.23 -18.02
C ASP A 376 38.93 10.89 -17.35
N PRO A 377 38.40 12.01 -17.90
CA PRO A 377 37.19 12.64 -17.37
C PRO A 377 35.98 11.71 -17.28
N THR A 378 35.89 10.73 -18.19
CA THR A 378 34.78 9.78 -18.24
C THR A 378 34.79 8.83 -17.05
N TYR A 379 35.96 8.49 -16.50
CA TYR A 379 36.09 7.69 -15.28
C TYR A 379 35.28 8.30 -14.13
N GLY A 380 35.47 9.60 -13.87
CA GLY A 380 34.81 10.24 -12.75
C GLY A 380 33.37 10.65 -13.03
N GLU A 381 33.02 11.01 -14.27
CA GLU A 381 31.61 11.21 -14.67
C GLU A 381 30.80 9.92 -14.51
N ASN A 382 31.31 8.79 -15.00
CA ASN A 382 30.65 7.49 -14.87
C ASN A 382 30.50 7.08 -13.40
N ARG A 383 31.53 7.32 -12.58
CA ARG A 383 31.46 7.04 -11.13
C ARG A 383 30.47 7.96 -10.42
N LEU A 384 30.44 9.25 -10.73
CA LEU A 384 29.49 10.18 -10.13
C LEU A 384 28.05 9.83 -10.53
N ASN A 385 27.83 9.38 -11.77
CA ASN A 385 26.52 8.89 -12.22
C ASN A 385 26.10 7.60 -11.51
N ASN A 386 27.04 6.68 -11.25
CA ASN A 386 26.75 5.38 -10.64
C ASN A 386 26.66 5.42 -9.11
N TYR A 387 27.48 6.24 -8.45
CA TYR A 387 27.67 6.26 -6.99
C TYR A 387 27.39 7.63 -6.36
N GLY A 388 27.08 8.67 -7.15
CA GLY A 388 26.86 10.00 -6.62
C GLY A 388 25.71 10.04 -5.61
N TYR A 389 24.62 9.31 -5.85
CA TYR A 389 23.53 9.21 -4.87
C TYR A 389 23.90 8.35 -3.65
N SER A 390 24.57 7.21 -3.84
CA SER A 390 25.01 6.36 -2.71
C SER A 390 26.00 7.09 -1.79
N SER A 391 26.85 7.94 -2.37
CA SER A 391 27.81 8.75 -1.59
C SER A 391 27.14 9.73 -0.62
N LEU A 392 25.87 10.08 -0.80
CA LEU A 392 25.13 10.91 0.15
C LEU A 392 24.92 10.21 1.49
N PHE A 393 24.73 8.89 1.48
CA PHE A 393 24.63 8.10 2.70
C PHE A 393 25.98 8.03 3.40
N TRP A 394 27.09 7.98 2.66
CA TRP A 394 28.43 8.02 3.24
C TRP A 394 28.74 9.31 4.01
N LEU A 395 28.22 10.47 3.56
CA LEU A 395 28.38 11.77 4.24
C LEU A 395 27.84 11.82 5.68
N SER A 396 27.07 10.81 6.08
CA SER A 396 26.59 10.67 7.45
C SER A 396 27.65 10.15 8.43
N LYS A 397 28.83 9.71 7.96
CA LYS A 397 29.98 9.32 8.78
C LYS A 397 30.57 10.52 9.52
N GLY A 398 30.91 10.35 10.81
CA GLY A 398 31.56 11.38 11.62
C GLY A 398 30.68 12.56 12.05
N ARG A 399 29.39 12.59 11.69
CA ARG A 399 28.44 13.67 12.07
C ARG A 399 27.62 13.32 13.30
N LYS A 400 28.30 13.07 14.42
CA LYS A 400 27.65 12.79 15.71
C LYS A 400 26.68 13.91 16.08
N GLY A 401 25.46 13.56 16.53
CA GLY A 401 24.42 14.52 16.91
C GLY A 401 23.73 15.27 15.76
N ALA A 402 24.03 14.99 14.49
CA ALA A 402 23.34 15.64 13.38
C ALA A 402 21.87 15.18 13.29
N ARG A 403 20.95 16.16 13.34
CA ARG A 403 19.49 15.97 13.21
C ARG A 403 19.11 15.25 11.90
N ILE A 404 19.68 15.69 10.79
CA ILE A 404 19.50 15.07 9.47
C ILE A 404 20.82 14.53 8.93
N ARG A 405 20.83 13.23 8.63
CA ARG A 405 21.99 12.49 8.09
C ARG A 405 21.82 12.05 6.64
N LYS A 406 20.58 12.04 6.16
CA LYS A 406 20.15 11.85 4.77
C LYS A 406 18.78 12.51 4.62
N TYR A 407 18.52 13.18 3.51
CA TYR A 407 17.20 13.75 3.23
C TYR A 407 16.31 12.76 2.50
N TYR A 408 15.04 12.73 2.90
CA TYR A 408 13.96 12.00 2.24
C TYR A 408 12.84 13.01 1.99
N CYS A 409 13.00 13.82 0.96
CA CYS A 409 12.11 14.94 0.64
C CYS A 409 11.85 15.01 -0.86
N GLY A 410 10.81 15.73 -1.23
CA GLY A 410 10.38 15.90 -2.61
C GLY A 410 9.27 14.96 -3.02
N SER A 411 8.59 15.34 -4.09
CA SER A 411 7.41 14.63 -4.60
C SER A 411 7.78 13.22 -5.06
N ASP A 412 8.88 13.08 -5.81
CA ASP A 412 9.32 11.79 -6.34
C ASP A 412 9.77 10.84 -5.23
N THR A 413 10.44 11.37 -4.21
CA THR A 413 10.82 10.59 -3.04
C THR A 413 9.58 10.06 -2.32
N PHE A 414 8.58 10.91 -2.05
CA PHE A 414 7.37 10.51 -1.33
C PHE A 414 6.54 9.48 -2.11
N ILE A 415 6.42 9.63 -3.43
CA ILE A 415 5.75 8.65 -4.29
C ILE A 415 6.49 7.31 -4.24
N THR A 416 7.83 7.33 -4.29
CA THR A 416 8.64 6.11 -4.23
C THR A 416 8.57 5.43 -2.87
N LEU A 417 8.57 6.20 -1.78
CA LEU A 417 8.38 5.69 -0.41
C LEU A 417 7.01 5.04 -0.23
N ALA A 418 5.97 5.64 -0.81
CA ALA A 418 4.62 5.13 -0.79
C ALA A 418 4.44 3.86 -1.62
N SER A 419 5.23 3.66 -2.69
CA SER A 419 5.27 2.43 -3.49
C SER A 419 3.89 1.93 -3.94
N GLY A 420 3.10 2.82 -4.56
CA GLY A 420 1.73 2.51 -4.99
C GLY A 420 0.69 2.47 -3.87
N ASN A 421 1.06 2.81 -2.63
CA ASN A 421 0.14 2.93 -1.51
C ASN A 421 -0.30 4.38 -1.29
N ILE A 422 -1.45 4.76 -1.83
CA ILE A 422 -2.00 6.12 -1.67
C ILE A 422 -2.16 6.52 -0.20
N ARG A 423 -2.54 5.59 0.68
CA ARG A 423 -2.64 5.88 2.12
C ARG A 423 -1.28 6.26 2.71
N TYR A 424 -0.20 5.59 2.33
CA TYR A 424 1.13 5.98 2.79
C TYR A 424 1.54 7.33 2.24
N LEU A 425 1.23 7.63 0.97
CA LEU A 425 1.49 8.95 0.41
C LEU A 425 0.78 10.06 1.18
N LEU A 426 -0.51 9.89 1.44
CA LEU A 426 -1.30 10.86 2.21
C LEU A 426 -0.77 11.00 3.64
N HIS A 427 -0.39 9.90 4.30
CA HIS A 427 0.17 9.92 5.66
C HIS A 427 1.53 10.61 5.72
N LEU A 428 2.40 10.41 4.71
CA LEU A 428 3.68 11.13 4.60
C LEU A 428 3.45 12.65 4.51
N ILE A 429 2.46 13.08 3.72
CA ILE A 429 2.11 14.50 3.57
C ILE A 429 1.51 15.06 4.85
N ASP A 430 0.54 14.37 5.44
CA ASP A 430 -0.13 14.75 6.69
C ASP A 430 0.86 14.92 7.85
N GLU A 431 1.77 13.97 8.02
CA GLU A 431 2.81 14.05 9.04
C GLU A 431 3.79 15.22 8.74
N SER A 432 4.08 15.48 7.46
CA SER A 432 4.95 16.59 7.05
C SER A 432 4.30 17.96 7.31
N VAL A 433 3.00 18.08 7.08
CA VAL A 433 2.19 19.27 7.42
C VAL A 433 2.23 19.49 8.92
N SER A 434 1.90 18.46 9.71
CA SER A 434 1.92 18.50 11.17
C SER A 434 3.28 18.95 11.71
N THR A 435 4.36 18.33 11.22
CA THR A 435 5.75 18.64 11.63
C THR A 435 6.17 20.05 11.22
N HIS A 436 5.78 20.50 10.02
CA HIS A 436 6.10 21.84 9.54
C HIS A 436 5.43 22.94 10.38
N PHE A 437 4.13 22.84 10.64
CA PHE A 437 3.44 23.88 11.41
C PHE A 437 3.78 23.86 12.91
N ALA A 438 4.18 22.71 13.46
CA ALA A 438 4.73 22.63 14.81
C ALA A 438 6.09 23.34 14.94
N SER A 439 6.90 23.37 13.86
CA SER A 439 8.26 23.93 13.87
C SER A 439 8.38 25.36 13.35
N ALA A 440 7.49 25.80 12.45
CA ALA A 440 7.67 27.04 11.68
C ALA A 440 7.58 28.34 12.50
N GLY A 441 6.96 28.32 13.69
CA GLY A 441 6.59 29.56 14.38
C GLY A 441 5.64 30.43 13.53
N THR A 442 5.04 31.47 14.10
CA THR A 442 3.97 32.28 13.49
C THR A 442 4.44 33.24 12.39
N LYS A 443 5.36 32.84 11.49
CA LYS A 443 5.70 33.64 10.31
C LYS A 443 4.79 33.25 9.14
N ALA A 444 3.94 34.19 8.73
CA ALA A 444 3.09 34.04 7.55
C ALA A 444 3.94 33.94 6.29
N ALA A 445 4.09 32.74 5.74
CA ALA A 445 4.68 32.54 4.42
C ALA A 445 3.69 33.02 3.35
N LYS A 446 4.20 33.64 2.27
CA LYS A 446 3.37 34.01 1.11
C LYS A 446 2.73 32.80 0.45
N ARG A 447 3.39 31.64 0.57
CA ARG A 447 2.92 30.35 0.07
C ARG A 447 3.42 29.23 0.98
N VAL A 448 2.59 28.23 1.23
CA VAL A 448 2.95 27.08 2.08
C VAL A 448 3.87 26.15 1.30
N THR A 449 5.07 25.91 1.85
CA THR A 449 6.07 25.00 1.30
C THR A 449 6.71 24.24 2.47
N LEU A 450 6.66 22.92 2.43
CA LEU A 450 7.12 22.07 3.53
C LEU A 450 8.65 21.94 3.47
N ASP A 451 9.34 22.43 4.51
CA ASP A 451 10.80 22.37 4.56
C ASP A 451 11.33 20.92 4.42
N PRO A 452 12.38 20.66 3.62
CA PRO A 452 12.99 19.33 3.46
C PRO A 452 13.38 18.61 4.76
N ILE A 453 13.75 19.34 5.82
CA ILE A 453 14.02 18.77 7.15
C ILE A 453 12.74 18.18 7.71
N ASN A 454 11.65 18.94 7.73
CA ASN A 454 10.36 18.50 8.27
C ASN A 454 9.77 17.34 7.46
N GLN A 455 9.92 17.35 6.12
CA GLN A 455 9.55 16.21 5.27
C GLN A 455 10.32 14.94 5.65
N THR A 456 11.63 15.07 5.89
CA THR A 456 12.49 13.93 6.23
C THR A 456 12.15 13.37 7.60
N GLU A 457 11.90 14.22 8.59
CA GLU A 457 11.50 13.80 9.94
C GLU A 457 10.14 13.14 9.96
N ALA A 458 9.17 13.72 9.25
CA ALA A 458 7.87 13.11 9.05
C ALA A 458 8.00 11.72 8.41
N ALA A 459 8.84 11.58 7.37
CA ALA A 459 9.07 10.28 6.74
C ALA A 459 9.71 9.25 7.71
N LYS A 460 10.64 9.67 8.57
CA LYS A 460 11.19 8.85 9.66
C LYS A 460 10.11 8.43 10.66
N ALA A 461 9.28 9.38 11.09
CA ALA A 461 8.20 9.15 12.05
C ALA A 461 7.15 8.17 11.48
N VAL A 462 6.77 8.32 10.21
CA VAL A 462 5.87 7.38 9.52
C VAL A 462 6.50 5.98 9.46
N GLY A 463 7.77 5.86 9.07
CA GLY A 463 8.48 4.58 9.06
C GLY A 463 8.50 3.90 10.43
N LYS A 464 8.76 4.67 11.51
CA LYS A 464 8.71 4.18 12.89
C LYS A 464 7.30 3.73 13.30
N LYS A 465 6.27 4.56 13.07
CA LYS A 465 4.86 4.22 13.37
C LYS A 465 4.46 2.92 12.67
N ARG A 466 4.91 2.72 11.43
CA ARG A 466 4.64 1.48 10.68
C ARG A 466 5.36 0.28 11.26
N LEU A 467 6.59 0.44 11.73
CA LEU A 467 7.36 -0.63 12.39
C LEU A 467 6.67 -1.05 13.69
N ASP A 468 6.29 -0.08 14.53
CA ASP A 468 5.60 -0.31 15.81
C ASP A 468 4.26 -1.04 15.59
N GLN A 469 3.55 -0.72 14.51
CA GLN A 469 2.28 -1.37 14.18
C GLN A 469 2.43 -2.85 13.80
N LEU A 470 3.58 -3.32 13.30
CA LEU A 470 3.74 -4.69 12.80
C LEU A 470 3.42 -5.76 13.84
N GLU A 471 3.72 -5.50 15.12
CA GLU A 471 3.47 -6.44 16.23
C GLU A 471 2.00 -6.85 16.34
N GLY A 472 1.08 -5.93 16.07
CA GLY A 472 -0.36 -6.17 16.19
C GLY A 472 -1.06 -6.63 14.90
N LEU A 473 -0.32 -6.83 13.79
CA LEU A 473 -0.95 -7.12 12.50
C LEU A 473 -1.19 -8.61 12.23
N THR A 474 -0.39 -9.48 12.84
CA THR A 474 -0.37 -10.93 12.61
C THR A 474 0.08 -11.65 13.89
N GLU A 475 -0.24 -12.94 14.02
CA GLU A 475 0.18 -13.78 15.14
C GLU A 475 1.71 -13.83 15.29
N LYS A 476 2.43 -13.74 14.16
CA LYS A 476 3.91 -13.67 14.12
C LYS A 476 4.44 -12.23 14.10
N GLY A 477 3.67 -11.26 14.59
CA GLY A 477 3.99 -9.83 14.46
C GLY A 477 5.31 -9.42 15.10
N ILE A 478 5.64 -9.99 16.26
CA ILE A 478 6.92 -9.77 16.94
C ILE A 478 8.09 -10.32 16.11
N GLU A 479 7.95 -11.54 15.58
CA GLU A 479 8.96 -12.15 14.71
C GLU A 479 9.21 -11.29 13.47
N LEU A 480 8.12 -10.77 12.88
CA LEU A 480 8.15 -9.90 11.71
C LEU A 480 8.83 -8.55 12.01
N LYS A 481 8.51 -7.89 13.14
CA LYS A 481 9.18 -6.63 13.55
C LYS A 481 10.69 -6.85 13.73
N ARG A 482 11.09 -7.93 14.39
CA ARG A 482 12.52 -8.29 14.58
C ARG A 482 13.23 -8.53 13.25
N LEU A 483 12.56 -9.20 12.30
CA LEU A 483 13.10 -9.41 10.96
C LEU A 483 13.31 -8.09 10.21
N VAL A 484 12.32 -7.19 10.27
CA VAL A 484 12.41 -5.85 9.67
C VAL A 484 13.53 -5.02 10.30
N LEU A 485 13.67 -5.05 11.63
CA LEU A 485 14.75 -4.38 12.36
C LEU A 485 16.13 -4.88 11.93
N ALA A 486 16.33 -6.20 11.89
CA ALA A 486 17.61 -6.80 11.53
C ALA A 486 17.98 -6.50 10.07
N ILE A 487 17.06 -6.69 9.12
CA ILE A 487 17.32 -6.41 7.70
C ILE A 487 17.55 -4.91 7.48
N GLY A 488 16.75 -4.05 8.13
CA GLY A 488 16.90 -2.60 8.04
C GLY A 488 18.25 -2.14 8.59
N LYS A 489 18.73 -2.73 9.69
CA LYS A 489 20.07 -2.51 10.22
C LYS A 489 21.16 -2.95 9.25
N VAL A 490 21.03 -4.11 8.61
CA VAL A 490 22.01 -4.56 7.58
C VAL A 490 22.05 -3.58 6.40
N PHE A 491 20.89 -3.09 5.93
CA PHE A 491 20.84 -2.12 4.84
C PHE A 491 21.36 -0.73 5.24
N PHE A 492 21.16 -0.30 6.47
CA PHE A 492 21.78 0.91 7.02
C PHE A 492 23.31 0.83 6.93
N GLU A 493 23.89 -0.30 7.36
CA GLU A 493 25.35 -0.51 7.32
C GLU A 493 25.88 -0.53 5.89
N TYR A 494 25.19 -1.24 4.97
CA TYR A 494 25.51 -1.20 3.55
C TYR A 494 25.36 0.18 2.91
N ALA A 495 24.42 1.01 3.34
CA ALA A 495 24.25 2.33 2.73
C ALA A 495 25.44 3.26 3.01
N ARG A 496 26.05 3.14 4.20
CA ARG A 496 27.09 4.07 4.67
C ARG A 496 28.51 3.64 4.31
N SER A 497 28.74 2.36 4.07
CA SER A 497 30.04 1.84 3.65
C SER A 497 30.16 1.90 2.12
N PRO A 498 31.27 2.42 1.56
CA PRO A 498 31.54 2.27 0.14
C PRO A 498 32.25 0.93 -0.16
N ILE A 499 32.72 0.20 0.85
CA ILE A 499 33.71 -0.87 0.68
C ILE A 499 33.05 -2.23 0.47
N GLY A 500 33.51 -2.95 -0.57
CA GLY A 500 33.33 -4.40 -0.72
C GLY A 500 31.92 -4.86 -1.10
N HIS A 501 31.00 -3.96 -1.45
CA HIS A 501 29.67 -4.33 -1.92
C HIS A 501 29.12 -3.37 -2.97
N ALA A 502 28.05 -3.81 -3.64
CA ALA A 502 27.34 -2.96 -4.58
C ALA A 502 26.65 -1.79 -3.83
N PRO A 503 26.55 -0.59 -4.44
CA PRO A 503 25.85 0.53 -3.84
C PRO A 503 24.33 0.31 -3.85
N GLU A 504 23.61 0.97 -2.94
CA GLU A 504 22.14 0.98 -2.92
C GLU A 504 21.52 -0.42 -2.89
N ILE A 505 22.08 -1.30 -2.06
CA ILE A 505 21.46 -2.59 -1.74
C ILE A 505 20.17 -2.32 -0.95
N ALA A 506 19.04 -2.68 -1.53
CA ALA A 506 17.72 -2.46 -0.93
C ALA A 506 16.77 -3.67 -1.09
N SER A 507 17.22 -4.74 -1.76
CA SER A 507 16.48 -6.00 -1.92
C SER A 507 17.38 -7.20 -1.65
N PHE A 508 16.79 -8.39 -1.54
CA PHE A 508 17.51 -9.63 -1.30
C PHE A 508 16.77 -10.85 -1.88
N VAL A 509 17.53 -11.93 -2.09
CA VAL A 509 17.02 -13.27 -2.39
C VAL A 509 17.43 -14.25 -1.29
N LEU A 510 16.69 -15.34 -1.14
CA LEU A 510 16.96 -16.36 -0.13
C LEU A 510 17.90 -17.44 -0.65
N THR A 511 18.78 -17.93 0.22
CA THR A 511 19.55 -19.18 0.06
C THR A 511 19.43 -20.03 1.33
N GLY A 512 20.02 -21.23 1.34
CA GLY A 512 20.02 -22.11 2.51
C GLY A 512 19.23 -23.39 2.31
N THR A 513 18.94 -24.08 3.41
CA THR A 513 18.25 -25.38 3.36
C THR A 513 16.81 -25.25 2.83
N PRO A 514 16.27 -26.28 2.13
CA PRO A 514 14.89 -26.24 1.63
C PRO A 514 13.84 -25.92 2.72
N ASP A 515 13.97 -26.54 3.90
CA ASP A 515 13.04 -26.34 5.01
C ASP A 515 13.12 -24.93 5.60
N ALA A 516 14.34 -24.38 5.73
CA ALA A 516 14.52 -23.00 6.17
C ALA A 516 13.94 -22.00 5.17
N ARG A 517 14.16 -22.23 3.86
CA ARG A 517 13.60 -21.39 2.80
C ARG A 517 12.07 -21.43 2.80
N ALA A 518 11.47 -22.60 2.96
CA ALA A 518 10.01 -22.73 3.04
C ALA A 518 9.44 -21.98 4.25
N SER A 519 10.06 -22.16 5.42
CA SER A 519 9.64 -21.49 6.67
C SER A 519 9.80 -19.97 6.60
N MET A 520 10.93 -19.49 6.08
CA MET A 520 11.18 -18.05 5.91
C MET A 520 10.27 -17.43 4.85
N SER A 521 10.00 -18.13 3.74
CA SER A 521 9.09 -17.64 2.70
C SER A 521 7.67 -17.49 3.24
N GLN A 522 7.20 -18.38 4.12
CA GLN A 522 5.90 -18.21 4.80
C GLN A 522 5.86 -16.93 5.64
N LEU A 523 6.89 -16.66 6.44
CA LEU A 523 6.98 -15.44 7.25
C LEU A 523 7.08 -14.17 6.38
N LEU A 524 7.86 -14.21 5.30
CA LEU A 524 7.97 -13.10 4.35
C LEU A 524 6.65 -12.83 3.63
N ASN A 525 5.93 -13.88 3.21
CA ASN A 525 4.62 -13.75 2.56
C ASN A 525 3.57 -13.15 3.49
N ASP A 526 3.60 -13.52 4.77
CA ASP A 526 2.78 -12.86 5.80
C ASP A 526 3.17 -11.37 5.92
N GLY A 527 4.46 -11.07 5.97
CA GLY A 527 4.97 -9.70 5.93
C GLY A 527 4.57 -8.91 4.67
N VAL A 528 4.50 -9.54 3.49
CA VAL A 528 4.00 -8.92 2.25
C VAL A 528 2.52 -8.57 2.37
N ALA A 529 1.70 -9.45 2.96
CA ALA A 529 0.27 -9.18 3.19
C ALA A 529 0.04 -7.95 4.11
N HIS A 530 1.01 -7.65 4.95
CA HIS A 530 1.02 -6.54 5.91
C HIS A 530 1.88 -5.34 5.49
N LEU A 531 2.44 -5.36 4.27
CA LEU A 531 3.30 -4.31 3.72
C LEU A 531 4.57 -4.04 4.54
N ALA A 532 5.08 -5.07 5.23
CA ALA A 532 6.44 -5.09 5.78
C ALA A 532 7.46 -5.27 4.65
N PHE A 533 7.12 -6.14 3.69
CA PHE A 533 7.93 -6.44 2.52
C PHE A 533 7.16 -6.23 1.22
N GLU A 534 7.91 -6.09 0.14
CA GLU A 534 7.42 -6.28 -1.21
C GLU A 534 8.13 -7.47 -1.83
N VAL A 535 7.38 -8.20 -2.66
CA VAL A 535 7.88 -9.32 -3.43
C VAL A 535 7.78 -8.99 -4.91
N SER A 536 8.79 -9.39 -5.67
CA SER A 536 8.73 -9.40 -7.12
C SER A 536 8.94 -10.81 -7.63
N PRO A 537 7.90 -11.41 -8.24
CA PRO A 537 8.06 -12.69 -8.89
C PRO A 537 9.04 -12.52 -10.05
N ARG A 538 9.96 -13.48 -10.25
CA ARG A 538 10.95 -13.35 -11.32
C ARG A 538 10.40 -13.84 -12.67
N THR A 539 10.45 -12.95 -13.67
CA THR A 539 10.33 -13.25 -15.11
C THR A 539 11.68 -13.62 -15.71
N LYS A 540 11.76 -14.86 -16.26
CA LYS A 540 12.86 -15.54 -16.97
C LYS A 540 14.21 -15.64 -16.24
N ALA A 541 14.75 -16.87 -16.21
CA ALA A 541 16.06 -17.18 -15.64
C ALA A 541 17.18 -16.54 -16.46
N THR A 542 18.13 -15.91 -15.79
CA THR A 542 19.37 -15.40 -16.41
C THR A 542 20.41 -16.50 -16.63
N THR A 543 20.30 -17.63 -15.94
CA THR A 543 21.17 -18.82 -16.06
C THR A 543 20.43 -20.10 -15.66
N GLU A 544 20.79 -21.24 -16.25
CA GLU A 544 20.16 -22.56 -16.00
C GLU A 544 20.36 -23.10 -14.57
N SER A 545 21.31 -22.54 -13.81
CA SER A 545 21.71 -23.01 -12.48
C SER A 545 21.13 -22.19 -11.31
N GLU A 546 20.41 -21.09 -11.55
CA GLU A 546 19.71 -20.36 -10.48
C GLU A 546 18.38 -21.06 -10.17
N MET A 547 18.21 -21.59 -8.94
CA MET A 547 16.88 -21.95 -8.45
C MET A 547 15.97 -20.71 -8.48
N LYS A 548 14.71 -20.91 -8.88
CA LYS A 548 13.71 -19.87 -9.11
C LYS A 548 13.21 -19.27 -7.77
N ASP A 549 14.01 -18.44 -7.13
CA ASP A 549 13.64 -17.82 -5.85
C ASP A 549 13.14 -16.37 -6.07
N ASP A 550 12.05 -16.01 -5.37
CA ASP A 550 11.46 -14.67 -5.39
C ASP A 550 12.42 -13.61 -4.81
N GLU A 551 12.37 -12.38 -5.34
CA GLU A 551 13.13 -11.26 -4.79
C GLU A 551 12.28 -10.43 -3.83
N TYR A 552 12.78 -10.25 -2.61
CA TYR A 552 12.12 -9.52 -1.54
C TYR A 552 12.83 -8.19 -1.28
N ARG A 553 12.08 -7.17 -0.85
CA ARG A 553 12.64 -5.95 -0.26
C ARG A 553 11.83 -5.50 0.92
N LEU A 554 12.44 -4.79 1.87
CA LEU A 554 11.67 -4.00 2.82
C LEU A 554 10.80 -3.01 2.05
N HIS A 555 9.57 -2.80 2.51
CA HIS A 555 8.75 -1.75 1.92
C HIS A 555 9.51 -0.41 2.04
N PRO A 556 9.61 0.40 0.96
CA PRO A 556 10.37 1.65 0.97
C PRO A 556 9.98 2.64 2.06
N ILE A 557 8.81 2.48 2.69
CA ILE A 557 8.33 3.31 3.79
C ILE A 557 9.26 3.26 5.01
N PHE A 558 10.03 2.18 5.15
CA PHE A 558 11.02 2.01 6.23
C PHE A 558 12.38 2.64 5.89
N SER A 559 12.65 2.98 4.63
CA SER A 559 13.95 3.54 4.21
C SER A 559 14.37 4.79 4.97
N PRO A 560 13.49 5.77 5.27
CA PRO A 560 13.86 6.95 6.05
C PRO A 560 14.24 6.61 7.49
N PHE A 561 13.50 5.70 8.12
CA PHE A 561 13.74 5.27 9.50
C PHE A 561 15.12 4.61 9.65
N PHE A 562 15.45 3.68 8.74
CA PHE A 562 16.74 2.98 8.73
C PHE A 562 17.85 3.72 7.98
N GLU A 563 17.58 4.85 7.32
CA GLU A 563 18.57 5.63 6.56
C GLU A 563 19.28 4.86 5.42
N PHE A 564 18.55 4.06 4.62
CA PHE A 564 19.04 3.44 3.38
C PHE A 564 18.29 3.89 2.12
N SER A 565 18.74 3.50 0.92
CA SER A 565 18.09 3.93 -0.33
C SER A 565 16.67 3.39 -0.47
N HIS A 566 15.72 4.29 -0.78
CA HIS A 566 14.35 3.91 -1.17
C HIS A 566 14.28 3.37 -2.61
N ARG A 567 15.36 3.52 -3.39
CA ARG A 567 15.41 3.14 -4.80
C ARG A 567 15.71 1.66 -4.92
N ARG A 568 15.09 1.02 -5.91
CA ARG A 568 15.39 -0.37 -6.25
C ARG A 568 16.55 -0.41 -7.24
N LYS A 569 17.75 -0.77 -6.77
CA LYS A 569 18.98 -0.80 -7.60
C LYS A 569 19.69 -2.14 -7.53
N ARG A 570 20.15 -2.55 -6.34
CA ARG A 570 20.97 -3.75 -6.15
C ARG A 570 20.37 -4.67 -5.09
N ARG A 571 20.68 -5.96 -5.22
CA ARG A 571 20.21 -7.04 -4.34
C ARG A 571 21.36 -7.65 -3.55
N ALA A 572 21.06 -8.11 -2.34
CA ALA A 572 21.89 -9.01 -1.54
C ALA A 572 21.40 -10.46 -1.65
N THR A 573 22.17 -11.38 -1.07
CA THR A 573 21.79 -12.78 -0.91
C THR A 573 21.84 -13.10 0.58
N PHE A 574 20.72 -13.54 1.15
CA PHE A 574 20.61 -13.85 2.58
C PHE A 574 20.28 -15.33 2.80
N SER A 575 21.00 -15.98 3.71
CA SER A 575 20.68 -17.34 4.16
C SER A 575 19.40 -17.32 4.99
N ALA A 576 18.42 -18.13 4.61
CA ALA A 576 17.18 -18.33 5.35
C ALA A 576 17.45 -18.88 6.76
N ASP A 577 18.41 -19.80 6.92
CA ASP A 577 18.85 -20.32 8.21
C ASP A 577 19.36 -19.19 9.13
N THR A 578 20.14 -18.26 8.56
CA THR A 578 20.64 -17.07 9.30
C THR A 578 19.49 -16.13 9.67
N LEU A 579 18.55 -15.87 8.76
CA LEU A 579 17.40 -15.01 9.04
C LEU A 579 16.49 -15.60 10.13
N LEU A 580 16.25 -16.91 10.14
CA LEU A 580 15.47 -17.58 11.18
C LEU A 580 16.12 -17.44 12.56
N SER A 581 17.46 -17.41 12.62
CA SER A 581 18.19 -17.25 13.88
C SER A 581 18.03 -15.86 14.53
N ILE A 582 17.51 -14.85 13.81
CA ILE A 582 17.28 -13.50 14.37
C ILE A 582 16.42 -13.54 15.64
N GLN A 583 15.50 -14.50 15.73
CA GLN A 583 14.60 -14.63 16.88
C GLN A 583 15.33 -14.98 18.17
N THR A 584 16.47 -15.65 18.08
CA THR A 584 17.23 -16.15 19.24
C THR A 584 18.62 -15.52 19.37
N LYS A 585 19.26 -15.15 18.27
CA LYS A 585 20.65 -14.65 18.20
C LYS A 585 20.76 -13.45 17.24
N PRO A 586 20.08 -12.32 17.49
CA PRO A 586 19.98 -11.20 16.54
C PRO A 586 21.35 -10.58 16.20
N GLN A 587 22.22 -10.35 17.20
CA GLN A 587 23.56 -9.78 16.97
C GLN A 587 24.41 -10.65 16.02
N TRP A 588 24.43 -11.97 16.28
CA TRP A 588 25.15 -12.92 15.46
C TRP A 588 24.57 -12.96 14.04
N ALA A 589 23.25 -13.02 13.91
CA ALA A 589 22.58 -13.07 12.62
C ALA A 589 22.90 -11.83 11.77
N ILE A 590 22.82 -10.62 12.35
CA ILE A 590 23.15 -9.36 11.67
C ILE A 590 24.61 -9.37 11.20
N GLN A 591 25.55 -9.81 12.05
CA GLN A 591 26.96 -9.91 11.68
C GLN A 591 27.20 -10.89 10.52
N GLN A 592 26.51 -12.04 10.50
CA GLN A 592 26.59 -13.01 9.40
C GLN A 592 26.00 -12.44 8.10
N LEU A 593 24.86 -11.75 8.17
CA LEU A 593 24.22 -11.13 7.00
C LEU A 593 25.06 -10.01 6.38
N MET A 594 25.93 -9.39 7.17
CA MET A 594 26.94 -8.41 6.74
C MET A 594 28.24 -9.05 6.22
N ALA A 595 28.31 -10.38 6.10
CA ALA A 595 29.50 -11.14 5.75
C ALA A 595 30.71 -10.83 6.67
N GLY A 596 30.46 -10.70 7.99
CA GLY A 596 31.51 -10.54 9.00
C GLY A 596 32.13 -9.13 9.08
N ARG A 597 31.56 -8.14 8.38
CA ARG A 597 32.02 -6.74 8.45
C ARG A 597 31.77 -6.12 9.82
N SER A 598 32.60 -5.12 10.16
CA SER A 598 32.47 -4.34 11.39
C SER A 598 31.17 -3.54 11.40
N GLN A 599 30.45 -3.58 12.52
CA GLN A 599 29.28 -2.72 12.74
C GLN A 599 29.72 -1.33 13.21
N VAL A 600 28.93 -0.32 12.89
CA VAL A 600 29.10 1.02 13.45
C VAL A 600 28.92 0.98 14.97
N ALA A 601 29.77 1.71 15.69
CA ALA A 601 29.70 1.83 17.13
C ALA A 601 28.33 2.40 17.56
N PRO A 602 27.75 1.97 18.70
CA PRO A 602 26.40 2.36 19.07
C PRO A 602 26.19 3.88 19.18
N ASP A 603 27.22 4.62 19.62
CA ASP A 603 27.21 6.09 19.75
C ASP A 603 27.21 6.83 18.40
N GLU A 604 27.47 6.12 17.31
CA GLU A 604 27.37 6.63 15.94
C GLU A 604 26.04 6.26 15.26
N LEU A 605 25.17 5.50 15.92
CA LEU A 605 23.85 5.19 15.38
C LEU A 605 22.99 6.45 15.27
N PRO A 606 22.08 6.51 14.29
CA PRO A 606 20.99 7.47 14.31
C PRO A 606 20.17 7.27 15.57
N GLU A 607 19.69 8.36 16.17
CA GLU A 607 18.92 8.33 17.43
C GLU A 607 17.78 7.31 17.38
N GLN A 608 17.07 7.25 16.24
CA GLN A 608 15.96 6.31 16.05
C GLN A 608 16.36 4.83 16.04
N LEU A 609 17.61 4.50 15.67
CA LEU A 609 18.13 3.13 15.72
C LEU A 609 18.77 2.81 17.07
N ALA A 610 19.32 3.81 17.76
CA ALA A 610 19.84 3.67 19.11
C ALA A 610 18.77 3.19 20.11
N LEU A 611 17.49 3.54 19.88
CA LEU A 611 16.34 2.99 20.63
C LEU A 611 16.27 1.45 20.63
N PHE A 612 16.89 0.79 19.64
CA PHE A 612 16.90 -0.66 19.48
C PHE A 612 18.30 -1.26 19.70
N GLU A 613 19.21 -0.51 20.35
CA GLU A 613 20.57 -0.97 20.62
C GLU A 613 20.60 -2.31 21.36
N GLN A 614 19.74 -2.49 22.37
CA GLN A 614 19.65 -3.74 23.12
C GLN A 614 19.33 -4.94 22.22
N PHE A 615 18.43 -4.78 21.25
CA PHE A 615 18.14 -5.83 20.28
C PHE A 615 19.35 -6.12 19.38
N PHE A 616 20.03 -5.08 18.89
CA PHE A 616 21.20 -5.22 18.04
C PHE A 616 22.42 -5.81 18.78
N SER A 617 22.53 -5.60 20.10
CA SER A 617 23.59 -6.12 20.96
C SER A 617 23.27 -7.49 21.56
N GLY A 618 22.18 -8.15 21.17
CA GLY A 618 21.83 -9.50 21.65
C GLY A 618 21.19 -9.53 23.05
N GLY A 619 20.71 -8.40 23.55
CA GLY A 619 19.95 -8.31 24.80
C GLY A 619 18.62 -9.07 24.69
N HIS A 620 18.36 -9.93 25.68
CA HIS A 620 17.05 -10.53 25.90
C HIS A 620 16.28 -9.66 26.89
N ASN A 621 15.51 -8.67 26.42
CA ASN A 621 14.22 -8.23 26.99
C ASN A 621 13.67 -6.99 26.26
N GLU A 622 12.34 -6.99 26.09
CA GLU A 622 11.39 -5.92 25.69
C GLU A 622 11.78 -4.99 24.50
N ILE A 623 11.10 -5.20 23.36
CA ILE A 623 11.15 -4.42 22.10
C ILE A 623 9.89 -3.56 21.96
#